data_AF-A0A973UZ52-F1
#
_entry.id   AF-A0A973UZ52-F1
#
_cell.length_a   1.000
_cell.length_b   1.000
_cell.length_c   1.000
_cell.angle_alpha   90.00
_cell.angle_beta   90.00
_cell.angle_gamma   90.00
#
_symmetry.space_group_name_H-M   'P 1'
#
loop_
_entity.id
_entity.type
_entity.pdbx_description
1 polymer ?
#
loop_
_entity_poly.entity_id
_entity_poly.type
_entity_poly.pdbx_seq_one_letter_code
_entity_poly.pdbx_strand_id
1 'polypeptide(L)'
;MSARLGVAILLGAAVGVSPVLAAPAFAASPTVTVDQGTGQADPTSTAPVAFTVTFSEAVTGFDAADVNLSASTAGGTLVAAVTGSGPAYTVNVSGMTTAGTVVATVAAGVATNGGGEPNAASTSTDNTVTWAPDATAPTVSIDQAAGQADPASTAPIVFAVTFSETVTGFDAADVSLAGSTAGGTLAAAVSGSGPAYTVNVTGMTTAGTVVATIGAGAAADAAGNPSGASTSTDNTVTWTPVAPSVTIDQGPSQGDPTSTAPITFVVRFSEAVTGFDAADVSLAGTVGGALVATVSGSGAAYTVTVDGMTTEGTVIATIPAGAATSGAGLASTASTSTDNAVTWSPVASESPSAPPTAEPSLSVSASPGPGAMPVTGTSLRLIIGGGVVLLLVGVGLIYTMRRRRLLGI
;
A
#
# COMPACT_ATOMS: atom_id res chain seq x y z
N MET A 1 -77.64 -106.93 9.89
CA MET A 1 -76.72 -106.12 10.71
C MET A 1 -75.93 -105.20 9.77
N SER A 2 -76.00 -103.88 10.04
CA SER A 2 -75.07 -102.75 9.76
C SER A 2 -73.98 -102.87 8.68
N ALA A 3 -73.57 -101.85 7.91
CA ALA A 3 -73.91 -100.43 7.80
C ALA A 3 -73.19 -99.79 6.56
N ARG A 4 -73.76 -98.69 6.03
CA ARG A 4 -73.19 -97.48 5.38
C ARG A 4 -71.93 -97.56 4.48
N LEU A 5 -71.98 -96.95 3.29
CA LEU A 5 -71.44 -95.60 2.95
C LEU A 5 -71.62 -95.32 1.44
N GLY A 6 -72.06 -94.11 1.07
CA GLY A 6 -72.36 -93.73 -0.32
C GLY A 6 -71.14 -93.31 -1.15
N VAL A 7 -71.36 -93.02 -2.43
CA VAL A 7 -70.74 -91.93 -3.23
C VAL A 7 -71.48 -91.88 -4.58
N ALA A 8 -72.01 -90.70 -4.91
CA ALA A 8 -72.57 -90.38 -6.21
C ALA A 8 -71.43 -89.99 -7.17
N ILE A 9 -71.37 -90.60 -8.35
CA ILE A 9 -70.45 -90.20 -9.41
C ILE A 9 -71.27 -89.54 -10.51
N LEU A 10 -71.14 -88.21 -10.56
CA LEU A 10 -71.66 -87.33 -11.60
C LEU A 10 -70.61 -87.24 -12.71
N LEU A 11 -70.87 -87.83 -13.89
CA LEU A 11 -70.00 -87.67 -15.06
C LEU A 11 -70.30 -86.30 -15.72
N GLY A 12 -69.55 -85.27 -15.30
CA GLY A 12 -69.49 -83.98 -16.00
C GLY A 12 -68.43 -84.02 -17.08
N ALA A 13 -68.84 -83.91 -18.35
CA ALA A 13 -67.93 -83.72 -19.47
C ALA A 13 -67.32 -82.31 -19.41
N ALA A 14 -66.06 -82.21 -18.99
CA ALA A 14 -65.28 -80.98 -19.07
C ALA A 14 -64.85 -80.76 -20.52
N VAL A 15 -65.49 -79.82 -21.21
CA VAL A 15 -64.99 -79.27 -22.48
C VAL A 15 -63.78 -78.42 -22.14
N GLY A 16 -62.59 -78.97 -22.39
CA GLY A 16 -61.34 -78.22 -22.31
C GLY A 16 -61.29 -77.15 -23.40
N VAL A 17 -61.68 -75.92 -23.05
CA VAL A 17 -61.26 -74.74 -23.83
C VAL A 17 -59.75 -74.61 -23.67
N SER A 18 -59.02 -74.94 -24.73
CA SER A 18 -57.60 -74.60 -24.84
C SER A 18 -57.45 -73.09 -24.63
N PRO A 19 -56.52 -72.61 -23.78
CA PRO A 19 -56.25 -71.18 -23.72
C PRO A 19 -55.78 -70.75 -25.11
N VAL A 20 -56.55 -69.88 -25.76
CA VAL A 20 -56.04 -69.09 -26.87
C VAL A 20 -54.88 -68.30 -26.27
N LEU A 21 -53.65 -68.68 -26.62
CA LEU A 21 -52.46 -67.86 -26.39
C LEU A 21 -52.80 -66.48 -26.94
N ALA A 22 -52.97 -65.50 -26.06
CA ALA A 22 -53.04 -64.12 -26.46
C ALA A 22 -51.82 -63.86 -27.34
N ALA A 23 -52.04 -63.40 -28.57
CA ALA A 23 -50.97 -62.88 -29.41
C ALA A 23 -50.16 -61.89 -28.54
N PRO A 24 -48.81 -61.91 -28.60
CA PRO A 24 -48.03 -60.96 -27.82
C PRO A 24 -48.57 -59.56 -28.15
N ALA A 25 -48.98 -58.82 -27.12
CA ALA A 25 -49.30 -57.42 -27.30
C ALA A 25 -48.04 -56.79 -27.92
N PHE A 26 -48.14 -56.32 -29.16
CA PHE A 26 -47.05 -55.56 -29.78
C PHE A 26 -46.74 -54.42 -28.82
N ALA A 27 -45.49 -54.37 -28.34
CA ALA A 27 -45.10 -53.30 -27.45
C ALA A 27 -45.25 -51.98 -28.22
N ALA A 28 -45.86 -50.99 -27.57
CA ALA A 28 -46.08 -49.70 -28.22
C ALA A 28 -44.74 -49.00 -28.41
N SER A 29 -44.59 -48.25 -29.52
CA SER A 29 -43.44 -47.37 -29.69
C SER A 29 -43.33 -46.39 -28.52
N PRO A 30 -42.14 -46.20 -27.92
CA PRO A 30 -41.98 -45.23 -26.86
C PRO A 30 -42.28 -43.81 -27.37
N THR A 31 -43.09 -43.06 -26.62
CA THR A 31 -43.25 -41.63 -26.87
C THR A 31 -42.10 -40.87 -26.22
N VAL A 32 -41.78 -39.69 -26.74
CA VAL A 32 -40.72 -38.83 -26.19
C VAL A 32 -41.19 -37.38 -26.14
N THR A 33 -40.88 -36.71 -25.03
CA THR A 33 -41.01 -35.26 -24.90
C THR A 33 -39.63 -34.62 -24.82
N VAL A 34 -39.50 -33.43 -25.42
CA VAL A 34 -38.33 -32.56 -25.24
C VAL A 34 -38.84 -31.25 -24.70
N ASP A 35 -38.34 -30.82 -23.55
CA ASP A 35 -38.68 -29.55 -22.93
C ASP A 35 -37.43 -28.89 -22.37
N GLN A 36 -37.50 -27.59 -22.04
CA GLN A 36 -36.40 -26.90 -21.38
C GLN A 36 -35.93 -27.65 -20.12
N GLY A 37 -34.63 -27.56 -19.84
CA GLY A 37 -34.03 -28.12 -18.64
C GLY A 37 -34.62 -27.50 -17.38
N THR A 38 -34.73 -28.27 -16.31
CA THR A 38 -35.23 -27.75 -15.03
C THR A 38 -34.31 -26.64 -14.52
N GLY A 39 -34.83 -25.42 -14.36
CA GLY A 39 -34.04 -24.26 -13.95
C GLY A 39 -33.22 -23.61 -15.07
N GLN A 40 -33.40 -24.02 -16.32
CA GLN A 40 -32.83 -23.32 -17.47
C GLN A 40 -33.41 -21.91 -17.55
N ALA A 41 -32.54 -20.90 -17.56
CA ALA A 41 -32.96 -19.52 -17.79
C ALA A 41 -33.34 -19.35 -19.27
N ASP A 42 -34.45 -18.64 -19.51
CA ASP A 42 -34.89 -18.22 -20.84
C ASP A 42 -35.43 -16.78 -20.77
N PRO A 43 -34.72 -15.79 -21.32
CA PRO A 43 -33.46 -15.92 -22.08
C PRO A 43 -32.22 -16.24 -21.21
N THR A 44 -31.13 -16.69 -21.85
CA THR A 44 -29.82 -16.93 -21.21
C THR A 44 -28.64 -16.43 -22.05
N SER A 45 -27.57 -15.99 -21.36
CA SER A 45 -26.25 -15.67 -21.91
C SER A 45 -25.17 -16.68 -21.48
N THR A 46 -25.56 -17.72 -20.74
CA THR A 46 -24.64 -18.71 -20.15
C THR A 46 -24.83 -20.07 -20.80
N ALA A 47 -23.74 -20.64 -21.33
CA ALA A 47 -23.72 -21.98 -21.89
C ALA A 47 -23.32 -23.02 -20.82
N PRO A 48 -23.78 -24.29 -20.94
CA PRO A 48 -24.67 -24.81 -21.99
C PRO A 48 -26.14 -24.45 -21.77
N VAL A 49 -26.94 -24.51 -22.84
CA VAL A 49 -28.41 -24.52 -22.79
C VAL A 49 -28.89 -25.96 -22.57
N ALA A 50 -29.64 -26.21 -21.50
CA ALA A 50 -30.10 -27.54 -21.13
C ALA A 50 -31.55 -27.81 -21.59
N PHE A 51 -31.80 -29.03 -22.08
CA PHE A 51 -33.12 -29.60 -22.31
C PHE A 51 -33.29 -30.93 -21.57
N THR A 52 -34.51 -31.20 -21.13
CA THR A 52 -34.92 -32.49 -20.58
C THR A 52 -35.59 -33.31 -21.68
N VAL A 53 -35.13 -34.54 -21.87
CA VAL A 53 -35.73 -35.51 -22.79
C VAL A 53 -36.32 -36.65 -21.98
N THR A 54 -37.62 -36.88 -22.11
CA THR A 54 -38.33 -37.92 -21.34
C THR A 54 -39.03 -38.87 -22.28
N PHE A 55 -38.61 -40.13 -22.26
CA PHE A 55 -39.30 -41.23 -22.92
C PHE A 55 -40.37 -41.82 -22.00
N SER A 56 -41.44 -42.39 -22.56
CA SER A 56 -42.50 -43.06 -21.80
C SER A 56 -42.02 -44.34 -21.08
N GLU A 57 -40.88 -44.88 -21.48
CA GLU A 57 -40.24 -46.08 -20.93
C GLU A 57 -38.72 -46.02 -21.20
N ALA A 58 -37.98 -47.01 -20.68
CA ALA A 58 -36.54 -47.07 -20.89
C ALA A 58 -36.19 -47.38 -22.36
N VAL A 59 -35.27 -46.58 -22.92
CA VAL A 59 -34.76 -46.79 -24.29
C VAL A 59 -33.25 -46.99 -24.32
N THR A 60 -32.77 -47.57 -25.41
CA THR A 60 -31.35 -47.70 -25.76
C THR A 60 -31.07 -47.06 -27.11
N GLY A 61 -29.82 -46.66 -27.34
CA GLY A 61 -29.37 -46.09 -28.61
C GLY A 61 -29.46 -44.56 -28.72
N PHE A 62 -30.13 -43.87 -27.79
CA PHE A 62 -30.21 -42.41 -27.80
C PHE A 62 -28.88 -41.75 -27.40
N ASP A 63 -28.27 -41.00 -28.31
CA ASP A 63 -27.04 -40.24 -28.11
C ASP A 63 -27.08 -38.82 -28.72
N ALA A 64 -25.93 -38.15 -28.76
CA ALA A 64 -25.82 -36.76 -29.24
C ALA A 64 -26.14 -36.58 -30.74
N ALA A 65 -25.92 -37.60 -31.58
CA ALA A 65 -26.23 -37.53 -33.00
C ALA A 65 -27.75 -37.56 -33.28
N ASP A 66 -28.54 -38.01 -32.31
CA ASP A 66 -30.00 -38.13 -32.41
C ASP A 66 -30.74 -36.83 -32.07
N VAL A 67 -30.02 -35.84 -31.54
CA VAL A 67 -30.57 -34.52 -31.22
C VAL A 67 -30.55 -33.65 -32.48
N ASN A 68 -31.73 -33.31 -32.98
CA ASN A 68 -31.87 -32.39 -34.09
C ASN A 68 -31.98 -30.94 -33.60
N LEU A 69 -30.97 -30.12 -33.94
CA LEU A 69 -30.86 -28.70 -33.64
C LEU A 69 -31.14 -27.80 -34.85
N SER A 70 -31.57 -28.34 -35.99
CA SER A 70 -31.67 -27.61 -37.28
C SER A 70 -32.70 -26.48 -37.27
N ALA A 71 -33.63 -26.48 -36.31
CA ALA A 71 -34.60 -25.40 -36.13
C ALA A 71 -34.05 -24.23 -35.30
N SER A 72 -32.84 -24.35 -34.75
CA SER A 72 -32.19 -23.28 -34.00
C SER A 72 -31.81 -22.12 -34.93
N THR A 73 -31.93 -20.90 -34.40
CA THR A 73 -31.55 -19.66 -35.08
C THR A 73 -30.34 -18.99 -34.43
N ALA A 74 -29.95 -19.41 -33.23
CA ALA A 74 -28.68 -19.02 -32.62
C ALA A 74 -27.51 -19.43 -33.53
N GLY A 75 -26.63 -18.49 -33.85
CA GLY A 75 -25.50 -18.74 -34.74
C GLY A 75 -24.41 -19.57 -34.08
N GLY A 76 -23.47 -20.06 -34.89
CA GLY A 76 -22.36 -20.91 -34.45
C GLY A 76 -22.55 -22.39 -34.83
N THR A 77 -21.57 -23.22 -34.47
CA THR A 77 -21.67 -24.68 -34.65
C THR A 77 -22.24 -25.27 -33.38
N LEU A 78 -23.55 -25.53 -33.36
CA LEU A 78 -24.21 -26.08 -32.19
C LEU A 78 -23.82 -27.54 -31.98
N VAL A 79 -23.45 -27.87 -30.74
CA VAL A 79 -23.04 -29.21 -30.34
C VAL A 79 -23.89 -29.66 -29.16
N ALA A 80 -24.56 -30.80 -29.31
CA ALA A 80 -25.29 -31.47 -28.25
C ALA A 80 -24.37 -32.42 -27.48
N ALA A 81 -24.53 -32.46 -26.16
CA ALA A 81 -23.99 -33.51 -25.29
C ALA A 81 -25.16 -34.14 -24.52
N VAL A 82 -25.28 -35.46 -24.60
CA VAL A 82 -26.38 -36.21 -23.98
C VAL A 82 -25.88 -36.96 -22.76
N THR A 83 -26.57 -36.81 -21.64
CA THR A 83 -26.35 -37.59 -20.42
C THR A 83 -27.68 -38.16 -19.92
N GLY A 84 -27.63 -39.13 -18.99
CA GLY A 84 -28.82 -39.83 -18.49
C GLY A 84 -28.94 -41.25 -19.02
N SER A 85 -30.02 -41.93 -18.66
CA SER A 85 -30.28 -43.32 -19.01
C SER A 85 -31.73 -43.72 -18.73
N GLY A 86 -32.15 -44.87 -19.26
CA GLY A 86 -33.50 -45.37 -19.05
C GLY A 86 -34.50 -44.44 -19.76
N PRO A 87 -35.51 -43.89 -19.04
CA PRO A 87 -36.49 -42.99 -19.65
C PRO A 87 -36.08 -41.51 -19.63
N ALA A 88 -35.02 -41.11 -18.92
CA ALA A 88 -34.72 -39.70 -18.66
C ALA A 88 -33.30 -39.32 -19.08
N TYR A 89 -33.21 -38.31 -19.93
CA TYR A 89 -31.96 -37.77 -20.46
C TYR A 89 -31.90 -36.25 -20.35
N THR A 90 -30.70 -35.72 -20.30
CA THR A 90 -30.40 -34.29 -20.38
C THR A 90 -29.57 -34.03 -21.62
N VAL A 91 -30.00 -33.06 -22.43
CA VAL A 91 -29.29 -32.57 -23.61
C VAL A 91 -28.73 -31.19 -23.28
N ASN A 92 -27.40 -31.07 -23.28
CA ASN A 92 -26.71 -29.81 -23.10
C ASN A 92 -26.20 -29.32 -24.46
N VAL A 93 -26.70 -28.17 -24.92
CA VAL A 93 -26.32 -27.55 -26.18
C VAL A 93 -25.30 -26.44 -25.93
N SER A 94 -24.22 -26.44 -26.69
CA SER A 94 -23.15 -25.45 -26.64
C SER A 94 -22.79 -24.96 -28.05
N GLY A 95 -21.89 -24.00 -28.17
CA GLY A 95 -21.41 -23.49 -29.47
C GLY A 95 -22.22 -22.33 -30.05
N MET A 96 -23.16 -21.75 -29.29
CA MET A 96 -23.86 -20.53 -29.68
C MET A 96 -22.89 -19.33 -29.68
N THR A 97 -22.84 -18.58 -30.78
CA THR A 97 -21.96 -17.40 -30.93
C THR A 97 -22.72 -16.11 -31.19
N THR A 98 -23.97 -16.18 -31.65
CA THR A 98 -24.81 -14.99 -31.88
C THR A 98 -26.21 -15.23 -31.33
N ALA A 99 -26.90 -14.15 -30.97
CA ALA A 99 -28.26 -14.21 -30.45
C ALA A 99 -29.21 -14.98 -31.38
N GLY A 100 -30.18 -15.67 -30.79
CA GLY A 100 -31.20 -16.45 -31.48
C GLY A 100 -31.83 -17.48 -30.55
N THR A 101 -32.64 -18.37 -31.08
CA THR A 101 -33.23 -19.47 -30.32
C THR A 101 -32.42 -20.75 -30.51
N VAL A 102 -32.27 -21.52 -29.43
CA VAL A 102 -31.82 -22.91 -29.47
C VAL A 102 -33.06 -23.78 -29.38
N VAL A 103 -33.23 -24.68 -30.35
CA VAL A 103 -34.38 -25.59 -30.45
C VAL A 103 -33.89 -27.02 -30.54
N ALA A 104 -34.31 -27.86 -29.60
CA ALA A 104 -33.97 -29.29 -29.59
C ALA A 104 -35.18 -30.15 -29.93
N THR A 105 -34.99 -31.11 -30.82
CA THR A 105 -36.00 -32.12 -31.17
C THR A 105 -35.36 -33.50 -31.29
N VAL A 106 -36.16 -34.55 -31.12
CA VAL A 106 -35.73 -35.94 -31.32
C VAL A 106 -36.56 -36.52 -32.45
N ALA A 107 -35.91 -37.02 -33.50
CA ALA A 107 -36.60 -37.63 -34.63
C ALA A 107 -37.19 -39.00 -34.26
N ALA A 108 -38.13 -39.49 -35.07
CA ALA A 108 -38.63 -40.86 -34.91
C ALA A 108 -37.55 -41.88 -35.28
N GLY A 109 -37.48 -42.98 -34.54
CA GLY A 109 -36.65 -44.15 -34.85
C GLY A 109 -35.16 -44.04 -34.54
N VAL A 110 -34.77 -43.09 -33.70
CA VAL A 110 -33.39 -42.93 -33.24
C VAL A 110 -33.06 -43.76 -32.01
N ALA A 111 -34.07 -44.10 -31.20
CA ALA A 111 -33.92 -44.92 -29.99
C ALA A 111 -34.94 -46.07 -29.99
N THR A 112 -34.62 -47.16 -29.28
CA THR A 112 -35.46 -48.36 -29.19
C THR A 112 -35.73 -48.77 -27.75
N ASN A 113 -36.93 -49.26 -27.46
CA ASN A 113 -37.26 -49.86 -26.17
C ASN A 113 -36.68 -51.30 -26.04
N GLY A 114 -37.01 -52.00 -24.95
CA GLY A 114 -36.58 -53.39 -24.75
C GLY A 114 -37.22 -54.43 -25.70
N GLY A 115 -38.32 -54.09 -26.36
CA GLY A 115 -38.97 -54.90 -27.40
C GLY A 115 -38.37 -54.70 -28.80
N GLY A 116 -37.53 -53.68 -28.97
CA GLY A 116 -36.92 -53.30 -30.24
C GLY A 116 -37.77 -52.33 -31.07
N GLU A 117 -38.89 -51.84 -30.54
CA GLU A 117 -39.70 -50.84 -31.23
C GLU A 117 -39.05 -49.44 -31.20
N PRO A 118 -39.00 -48.75 -32.35
CA PRO A 118 -38.46 -47.40 -32.45
C PRO A 118 -39.34 -46.36 -31.75
N ASN A 119 -38.72 -45.30 -31.22
CA ASN A 119 -39.45 -44.15 -30.66
C ASN A 119 -40.24 -43.37 -31.71
N ALA A 120 -41.34 -42.75 -31.28
CA ALA A 120 -42.02 -41.72 -32.05
C ALA A 120 -41.21 -40.40 -32.05
N ALA A 121 -41.49 -39.49 -32.99
CA ALA A 121 -40.90 -38.15 -32.98
C ALA A 121 -41.31 -37.38 -31.72
N SER A 122 -40.43 -36.51 -31.22
CA SER A 122 -40.68 -35.76 -29.99
C SER A 122 -41.87 -34.82 -30.10
N THR A 123 -42.68 -34.79 -29.06
CA THR A 123 -43.58 -33.67 -28.77
C THR A 123 -42.94 -32.73 -27.75
N SER A 124 -43.55 -31.57 -27.53
CA SER A 124 -43.02 -30.59 -26.59
C SER A 124 -44.13 -29.69 -26.06
N THR A 125 -43.95 -29.22 -24.83
CA THR A 125 -44.63 -28.03 -24.29
C THR A 125 -43.77 -26.78 -24.46
N ASP A 126 -42.45 -26.88 -24.31
CA ASP A 126 -41.49 -25.81 -24.57
C ASP A 126 -40.07 -26.38 -24.83
N ASN A 127 -39.69 -26.55 -26.09
CA ASN A 127 -38.36 -27.01 -26.51
C ASN A 127 -37.49 -25.89 -27.11
N THR A 128 -37.76 -24.64 -26.74
CA THR A 128 -37.10 -23.47 -27.32
C THR A 128 -36.51 -22.60 -26.23
N VAL A 129 -35.20 -22.33 -26.22
CA VAL A 129 -34.56 -21.39 -25.29
C VAL A 129 -33.98 -20.22 -26.06
N THR A 130 -34.20 -18.99 -25.61
CA THR A 130 -33.61 -17.79 -26.21
C THR A 130 -32.17 -17.61 -25.72
N TRP A 131 -31.21 -17.71 -26.63
CA TRP A 131 -29.82 -17.34 -26.43
C TRP A 131 -29.61 -15.86 -26.73
N ALA A 132 -29.13 -15.12 -25.73
CA ALA A 132 -28.80 -13.71 -25.82
C ALA A 132 -27.42 -13.49 -25.17
N PRO A 133 -26.32 -13.56 -25.93
CA PRO A 133 -25.00 -13.30 -25.37
C PRO A 133 -24.91 -11.85 -24.88
N ASP A 134 -24.14 -11.62 -23.82
CA ASP A 134 -23.91 -10.26 -23.35
C ASP A 134 -23.10 -9.47 -24.39
N ALA A 135 -23.63 -8.32 -24.78
CA ALA A 135 -23.07 -7.42 -25.77
C ALA A 135 -22.85 -6.01 -25.22
N THR A 136 -22.98 -5.84 -23.90
CA THR A 136 -22.87 -4.54 -23.25
C THR A 136 -21.40 -4.24 -23.00
N ALA A 137 -20.87 -3.20 -23.64
CA ALA A 137 -19.52 -2.75 -23.37
C ALA A 137 -19.42 -2.10 -21.97
N PRO A 138 -18.39 -2.42 -21.18
CA PRO A 138 -18.12 -1.70 -19.94
C PRO A 138 -17.90 -0.21 -20.19
N THR A 139 -18.53 0.66 -19.40
CA THR A 139 -18.15 2.07 -19.35
C THR A 139 -17.00 2.26 -18.39
N VAL A 140 -16.22 3.34 -18.55
CA VAL A 140 -15.09 3.67 -17.68
C VAL A 140 -15.03 5.17 -17.41
N SER A 141 -14.62 5.54 -16.21
CA SER A 141 -14.15 6.89 -15.88
C SER A 141 -12.74 6.83 -15.28
N ILE A 142 -11.95 7.88 -15.49
CA ILE A 142 -10.69 8.14 -14.78
C ILE A 142 -10.75 9.55 -14.22
N ASP A 143 -10.88 9.67 -12.91
CA ASP A 143 -11.04 10.94 -12.22
C ASP A 143 -9.94 11.10 -11.16
N GLN A 144 -9.61 12.33 -10.75
CA GLN A 144 -8.67 12.52 -9.66
C GLN A 144 -9.16 11.77 -8.40
N ALA A 145 -8.25 11.09 -7.71
CA ALA A 145 -8.62 10.26 -6.58
C ALA A 145 -9.14 11.11 -5.40
N ALA A 146 -10.02 10.53 -4.58
CA ALA A 146 -10.49 11.21 -3.38
C ALA A 146 -9.32 11.60 -2.46
N GLY A 147 -9.23 12.88 -2.11
CA GLY A 147 -8.16 13.42 -1.28
C GLY A 147 -6.86 13.76 -2.04
N GLN A 148 -6.83 13.57 -3.36
CA GLN A 148 -5.75 14.10 -4.20
C GLN A 148 -5.74 15.62 -4.08
N ALA A 149 -4.57 16.18 -3.75
CA ALA A 149 -4.40 17.62 -3.75
C ALA A 149 -4.42 18.15 -5.18
N ASP A 150 -5.18 19.21 -5.43
CA ASP A 150 -5.14 19.98 -6.67
C ASP A 150 -5.19 21.48 -6.33
N PRO A 151 -4.07 22.22 -6.46
CA PRO A 151 -2.77 21.78 -6.98
C PRO A 151 -2.00 20.80 -6.06
N ALA A 152 -1.23 19.91 -6.67
CA ALA A 152 -0.29 18.99 -6.02
C ALA A 152 1.16 19.51 -6.10
N SER A 153 1.93 19.29 -5.03
CA SER A 153 3.38 19.58 -4.99
C SER A 153 4.26 18.36 -4.70
N THR A 154 3.65 17.20 -4.45
CA THR A 154 4.33 15.94 -4.13
C THR A 154 3.84 14.80 -5.02
N ALA A 155 4.75 13.97 -5.52
CA ALA A 155 4.42 12.80 -6.33
C ALA A 155 4.13 11.57 -5.43
N PRO A 156 3.35 10.59 -5.90
CA PRO A 156 2.63 10.57 -7.18
C PRO A 156 1.35 11.44 -7.19
N ILE A 157 0.90 11.83 -8.39
CA ILE A 157 -0.50 12.26 -8.60
C ILE A 157 -1.34 10.99 -8.78
N VAL A 158 -2.48 10.91 -8.09
CA VAL A 158 -3.31 9.70 -8.05
C VAL A 158 -4.66 9.94 -8.73
N PHE A 159 -5.01 9.08 -9.69
CA PHE A 159 -6.34 9.01 -10.29
C PHE A 159 -7.03 7.70 -9.89
N ALA A 160 -8.34 7.76 -9.68
CA ALA A 160 -9.22 6.63 -9.49
C ALA A 160 -9.89 6.28 -10.81
N VAL A 161 -9.88 4.99 -11.17
CA VAL A 161 -10.53 4.47 -12.37
C VAL A 161 -11.70 3.58 -11.95
N THR A 162 -12.86 3.81 -12.53
CA THR A 162 -14.08 3.03 -12.24
C THR A 162 -14.70 2.53 -13.53
N PHE A 163 -14.82 1.22 -13.65
CA PHE A 163 -15.59 0.55 -14.69
C PHE A 163 -17.02 0.27 -14.20
N SER A 164 -17.99 0.17 -15.11
CA SER A 164 -19.38 -0.21 -14.78
C SER A 164 -19.53 -1.64 -14.27
N GLU A 165 -18.54 -2.48 -14.54
CA GLU A 165 -18.51 -3.90 -14.16
C GLU A 165 -17.08 -4.42 -14.04
N THR A 166 -16.94 -5.71 -13.68
CA THR A 166 -15.62 -6.33 -13.57
C THR A 166 -14.98 -6.50 -14.94
N VAL A 167 -13.76 -5.98 -15.08
CA VAL A 167 -12.98 -6.09 -16.31
C VAL A 167 -11.62 -6.74 -16.09
N THR A 168 -11.03 -7.21 -17.16
CA THR A 168 -9.65 -7.71 -17.24
C THR A 168 -8.88 -7.00 -18.36
N GLY A 169 -7.56 -7.04 -18.30
CA GLY A 169 -6.68 -6.50 -19.36
C GLY A 169 -6.27 -5.04 -19.22
N PHE A 170 -6.80 -4.30 -18.24
CA PHE A 170 -6.43 -2.90 -18.01
C PHE A 170 -5.06 -2.77 -17.32
N ASP A 171 -4.11 -2.07 -17.95
CA ASP A 171 -2.77 -1.81 -17.41
C ASP A 171 -2.23 -0.39 -17.73
N ALA A 172 -0.94 -0.16 -17.47
CA ALA A 172 -0.31 1.15 -17.64
C ALA A 172 -0.21 1.62 -19.09
N ALA A 173 -0.22 0.71 -20.08
CA ALA A 173 -0.19 1.06 -21.49
C ALA A 173 -1.53 1.65 -21.97
N ASP A 174 -2.62 1.38 -21.25
CA ASP A 174 -3.96 1.89 -21.57
C ASP A 174 -4.22 3.32 -21.08
N VAL A 175 -3.30 3.85 -20.25
CA VAL A 175 -3.38 5.22 -19.72
C VAL A 175 -2.55 6.15 -20.61
N SER A 176 -3.23 7.06 -21.30
CA SER A 176 -2.57 8.15 -22.04
C SER A 176 -2.42 9.38 -21.16
N LEU A 177 -1.20 9.91 -21.11
CA LEU A 177 -0.83 11.15 -20.44
C LEU A 177 -0.50 12.27 -21.44
N ALA A 178 -0.78 12.07 -22.73
CA ALA A 178 -0.36 12.96 -23.82
C ALA A 178 -0.97 14.38 -23.76
N GLY A 179 -2.08 14.54 -23.04
CA GLY A 179 -2.69 15.85 -22.79
C GLY A 179 -2.01 16.67 -21.70
N SER A 180 -1.02 16.11 -21.00
CA SER A 180 -0.32 16.77 -19.90
C SER A 180 0.60 17.89 -20.38
N THR A 181 0.69 18.96 -19.61
CA THR A 181 1.61 20.08 -19.81
C THR A 181 2.68 20.18 -18.72
N ALA A 182 2.56 19.41 -17.63
CA ALA A 182 3.65 19.23 -16.67
C ALA A 182 4.87 18.63 -17.39
N GLY A 183 6.04 19.22 -17.19
CA GLY A 183 7.27 18.77 -17.86
C GLY A 183 7.80 17.46 -17.26
N GLY A 184 8.72 16.83 -17.97
CA GLY A 184 9.36 15.57 -17.56
C GLY A 184 8.91 14.37 -18.40
N THR A 185 9.41 13.18 -18.06
CA THR A 185 8.97 11.92 -18.67
C THR A 185 7.93 11.29 -17.76
N LEU A 186 6.66 11.58 -18.01
CA LEU A 186 5.57 11.10 -17.18
C LEU A 186 5.40 9.58 -17.34
N ALA A 187 5.18 8.90 -16.21
CA ALA A 187 4.95 7.47 -16.16
C ALA A 187 3.73 7.15 -15.30
N ALA A 188 2.87 6.27 -15.80
CA ALA A 188 1.72 5.72 -15.09
C ALA A 188 2.05 4.34 -14.50
N ALA A 189 1.59 4.09 -13.29
CA ALA A 189 1.55 2.76 -12.68
C ALA A 189 0.11 2.43 -12.28
N VAL A 190 -0.39 1.28 -12.73
CA VAL A 190 -1.77 0.84 -12.50
C VAL A 190 -1.81 -0.27 -11.46
N SER A 191 -2.78 -0.20 -10.55
CA SER A 191 -3.06 -1.22 -9.55
C SER A 191 -4.57 -1.33 -9.32
N GLY A 192 -5.03 -2.43 -8.71
CA GLY A 192 -6.45 -2.71 -8.50
C GLY A 192 -6.93 -3.94 -9.28
N SER A 193 -8.24 -4.19 -9.23
CA SER A 193 -8.88 -5.34 -9.88
C SER A 193 -10.40 -5.18 -9.90
N GLY A 194 -11.08 -6.03 -10.66
CA GLY A 194 -12.54 -5.98 -10.73
C GLY A 194 -12.99 -4.72 -11.48
N PRO A 195 -13.92 -3.93 -10.92
CA PRO A 195 -14.34 -2.66 -11.52
C PRO A 195 -13.50 -1.45 -11.10
N ALA A 196 -12.54 -1.58 -10.16
CA ALA A 196 -11.88 -0.44 -9.53
C ALA A 196 -10.35 -0.54 -9.63
N TYR A 197 -9.74 0.52 -10.18
CA TYR A 197 -8.29 0.64 -10.33
C TYR A 197 -7.79 2.00 -9.84
N THR A 198 -6.49 2.09 -9.59
CA THR A 198 -5.78 3.30 -9.21
C THR A 198 -4.60 3.50 -10.15
N VAL A 199 -4.45 4.72 -10.65
CA VAL A 199 -3.37 5.14 -11.54
C VAL A 199 -2.50 6.15 -10.79
N ASN A 200 -1.24 5.79 -10.55
CA ASN A 200 -0.24 6.67 -9.96
C ASN A 200 0.63 7.26 -11.08
N VAL A 201 0.66 8.58 -11.20
CA VAL A 201 1.47 9.31 -12.17
C VAL A 201 2.70 9.92 -11.48
N THR A 202 3.86 9.68 -12.06
CA THR A 202 5.17 10.17 -11.60
C THR A 202 5.96 10.80 -12.75
N GLY A 203 7.13 11.37 -12.46
CA GLY A 203 8.05 11.90 -13.48
C GLY A 203 7.84 13.37 -13.83
N MET A 204 6.95 14.07 -13.13
CA MET A 204 6.75 15.52 -13.30
C MET A 204 7.94 16.32 -12.74
N THR A 205 8.53 17.20 -13.56
CA THR A 205 9.71 18.01 -13.18
C THR A 205 9.45 19.52 -13.21
N THR A 206 8.45 19.98 -13.96
CA THR A 206 8.09 21.41 -14.00
C THR A 206 6.60 21.59 -13.86
N ALA A 207 6.20 22.74 -13.33
CA ALA A 207 4.79 23.07 -13.15
C ALA A 207 4.00 22.94 -14.46
N GLY A 208 2.75 22.53 -14.35
CA GLY A 208 1.83 22.30 -15.46
C GLY A 208 0.67 21.41 -15.02
N THR A 209 -0.14 20.95 -15.95
CA THR A 209 -1.28 20.08 -15.66
C THR A 209 -0.93 18.65 -16.04
N VAL A 210 -1.30 17.69 -15.19
CA VAL A 210 -1.32 16.27 -15.53
C VAL A 210 -2.73 15.90 -15.95
N VAL A 211 -2.87 15.31 -17.13
CA VAL A 211 -4.14 14.87 -17.71
C VAL A 211 -4.04 13.39 -18.02
N ALA A 212 -4.94 12.58 -17.46
CA ALA A 212 -4.99 11.14 -17.71
C ALA A 212 -6.25 10.77 -18.49
N THR A 213 -6.11 9.97 -19.55
CA THR A 213 -7.23 9.52 -20.38
C THR A 213 -7.12 8.03 -20.68
N ILE A 214 -8.24 7.34 -20.81
CA ILE A 214 -8.32 5.93 -21.21
C ILE A 214 -9.08 5.85 -22.52
N GLY A 215 -8.49 5.18 -23.52
CA GLY A 215 -9.10 4.95 -24.83
C GLY A 215 -10.15 3.84 -24.83
N ALA A 216 -10.87 3.67 -25.94
CA ALA A 216 -11.76 2.52 -26.12
C ALA A 216 -10.95 1.22 -26.24
N GLY A 217 -11.50 0.12 -25.72
CA GLY A 217 -10.88 -1.20 -25.76
C GLY A 217 -9.72 -1.42 -24.78
N ALA A 218 -9.57 -0.54 -23.79
CA ALA A 218 -8.56 -0.64 -22.74
C ALA A 218 -8.76 -1.83 -21.78
N ALA A 219 -9.99 -2.35 -21.69
CA ALA A 219 -10.30 -3.51 -20.87
C ALA A 219 -11.43 -4.30 -21.51
N ALA A 220 -11.67 -5.54 -21.04
CA ALA A 220 -12.82 -6.33 -21.46
C ALA A 220 -13.52 -7.01 -20.27
N ASP A 221 -14.84 -7.17 -20.36
CA ASP A 221 -15.63 -7.93 -19.40
C ASP A 221 -15.44 -9.46 -19.54
N ALA A 222 -16.23 -10.23 -18.79
CA ALA A 222 -16.21 -11.69 -18.85
C ALA A 222 -16.78 -12.26 -20.17
N ALA A 223 -17.63 -11.52 -20.87
CA ALA A 223 -18.16 -11.89 -22.18
C ALA A 223 -17.23 -11.49 -23.34
N GLY A 224 -16.15 -10.76 -23.04
CA GLY A 224 -15.17 -10.26 -24.00
C GLY A 224 -15.56 -8.94 -24.68
N ASN A 225 -16.55 -8.21 -24.15
CA ASN A 225 -16.91 -6.91 -24.69
C ASN A 225 -15.83 -5.88 -24.32
N PRO A 226 -15.21 -5.20 -25.30
CA PRO A 226 -14.22 -4.17 -25.03
C PRO A 226 -14.88 -2.94 -24.38
N SER A 227 -14.18 -2.30 -23.46
CA SER A 227 -14.66 -1.09 -22.80
C SER A 227 -14.84 0.07 -23.78
N GLY A 228 -15.77 0.98 -23.46
CA GLY A 228 -15.83 2.29 -24.11
C GLY A 228 -14.59 3.15 -23.81
N ALA A 229 -14.48 4.28 -24.50
CA ALA A 229 -13.54 5.34 -24.10
C ALA A 229 -14.02 6.01 -22.80
N SER A 230 -13.09 6.53 -22.00
CA SER A 230 -13.44 7.13 -20.71
C SER A 230 -14.33 8.36 -20.83
N THR A 231 -15.35 8.44 -19.97
CA THR A 231 -16.18 9.62 -19.77
C THR A 231 -15.97 10.16 -18.35
N SER A 232 -14.84 10.83 -18.14
CA SER A 232 -14.45 11.42 -16.87
C SER A 232 -15.14 12.76 -16.62
N THR A 233 -15.36 13.10 -15.35
CA THR A 233 -15.79 14.44 -14.92
C THR A 233 -14.60 15.33 -14.61
N ASP A 234 -13.54 14.76 -14.04
CA ASP A 234 -12.36 15.49 -13.60
C ASP A 234 -11.09 14.64 -13.67
N ASN A 235 -10.49 14.58 -14.86
CA ASN A 235 -9.29 13.79 -15.15
C ASN A 235 -8.01 14.62 -15.17
N THR A 236 -7.99 15.74 -14.45
CA THR A 236 -6.87 16.69 -14.44
C THR A 236 -6.41 16.99 -13.03
N VAL A 237 -5.11 17.19 -12.85
CA VAL A 237 -4.52 17.70 -11.59
C VAL A 237 -3.43 18.71 -11.94
N THR A 238 -3.44 19.87 -11.29
CA THR A 238 -2.39 20.88 -11.45
C THR A 238 -1.16 20.48 -10.63
N TRP A 239 0.01 20.44 -11.25
CA TRP A 239 1.30 20.20 -10.62
C TRP A 239 2.05 21.52 -10.39
N THR A 240 2.40 21.79 -9.13
CA THR A 240 3.15 22.97 -8.68
C THR A 240 4.24 22.54 -7.70
N PRO A 241 5.39 22.02 -8.18
CA PRO A 241 6.47 21.59 -7.31
C PRO A 241 7.11 22.81 -6.65
N VAL A 242 7.60 22.63 -5.41
CA VAL A 242 8.23 23.70 -4.62
C VAL A 242 9.73 23.43 -4.52
N ALA A 243 10.54 24.48 -4.63
CA ALA A 243 12.00 24.35 -4.48
C ALA A 243 12.35 23.94 -3.04
N PRO A 244 13.34 23.05 -2.84
CA PRO A 244 13.73 22.62 -1.50
C PRO A 244 14.33 23.81 -0.74
N SER A 245 13.80 24.10 0.45
CA SER A 245 14.45 25.03 1.37
C SER A 245 15.55 24.29 2.14
N VAL A 246 16.53 25.04 2.65
CA VAL A 246 17.64 24.47 3.41
C VAL A 246 17.97 25.33 4.62
N THR A 247 18.29 24.68 5.75
CA THR A 247 18.94 25.33 6.89
C THR A 247 20.34 24.77 7.09
N ILE A 248 21.25 25.61 7.58
CA ILE A 248 22.58 25.20 8.05
C ILE A 248 22.79 25.84 9.42
N ASP A 249 22.98 25.01 10.44
CA ASP A 249 23.15 25.47 11.81
C ASP A 249 24.33 24.75 12.45
N GLN A 250 24.95 25.35 13.47
CA GLN A 250 26.03 24.70 14.21
C GLN A 250 25.59 23.34 14.79
N GLY A 251 26.54 22.40 14.84
CA GLY A 251 26.28 21.02 15.26
C GLY A 251 25.79 20.95 16.71
N PRO A 252 24.83 20.07 17.02
CA PRO A 252 24.35 19.90 18.39
C PRO A 252 25.50 19.44 19.27
N SER A 253 25.56 19.94 20.51
CA SER A 253 26.60 19.63 21.51
C SER A 253 28.03 20.09 21.20
N GLN A 254 28.22 20.86 20.12
CA GLN A 254 29.46 21.58 19.91
C GLN A 254 29.55 22.79 20.85
N GLY A 255 30.75 23.03 21.39
CA GLY A 255 31.00 24.27 22.14
C GLY A 255 31.06 25.47 21.20
N ASP A 256 30.54 26.61 21.64
CA ASP A 256 30.80 27.89 21.00
C ASP A 256 31.14 28.92 22.09
N PRO A 257 32.42 29.31 22.27
CA PRO A 257 33.58 28.93 21.45
C PRO A 257 34.05 27.46 21.62
N THR A 258 34.80 26.94 20.65
CA THR A 258 35.43 25.60 20.67
C THR A 258 36.92 25.64 20.34
N SER A 259 37.67 24.70 20.90
CA SER A 259 39.07 24.36 20.55
C SER A 259 39.21 22.98 19.90
N THR A 260 38.08 22.30 19.66
CA THR A 260 38.02 20.93 19.10
C THR A 260 37.68 20.99 17.63
N ALA A 261 38.57 20.45 16.79
CA ALA A 261 38.35 20.29 15.35
C ALA A 261 37.88 18.85 15.03
N PRO A 262 37.08 18.66 13.96
CA PRO A 262 36.53 19.71 13.09
C PRO A 262 35.35 20.47 13.73
N ILE A 263 35.10 21.70 13.24
CA ILE A 263 33.82 22.39 13.48
C ILE A 263 32.74 21.69 12.65
N THR A 264 31.59 21.44 13.25
CA THR A 264 30.47 20.70 12.66
C THR A 264 29.27 21.63 12.48
N PHE A 265 28.61 21.54 11.32
CA PHE A 265 27.31 22.11 11.02
C PHE A 265 26.35 21.02 10.58
N VAL A 266 25.08 21.13 10.98
CA VAL A 266 23.98 20.28 10.53
C VAL A 266 23.21 21.01 9.45
N VAL A 267 22.99 20.32 8.34
CA VAL A 267 22.24 20.82 7.19
C VAL A 267 20.94 20.04 7.07
N ARG A 268 19.83 20.76 6.90
CA ARG A 268 18.50 20.17 6.74
C ARG A 268 17.78 20.78 5.55
N PHE A 269 17.49 19.96 4.55
CA PHE A 269 16.59 20.31 3.45
C PHE A 269 15.13 19.99 3.82
N SER A 270 14.18 20.70 3.21
CA SER A 270 12.73 20.44 3.40
C SER A 270 12.26 19.12 2.78
N GLU A 271 13.04 18.55 1.88
CA GLU A 271 12.80 17.26 1.22
C GLU A 271 14.13 16.61 0.83
N ALA A 272 14.07 15.39 0.31
CA ALA A 272 15.27 14.71 -0.17
C ALA A 272 15.85 15.40 -1.41
N VAL A 273 17.15 15.64 -1.40
CA VAL A 273 17.88 16.28 -2.50
C VAL A 273 19.07 15.44 -2.96
N THR A 274 19.55 15.74 -4.17
CA THR A 274 20.76 15.17 -4.77
C THR A 274 21.72 16.28 -5.17
N GLY A 275 22.99 15.94 -5.35
CA GLY A 275 24.01 16.86 -5.88
C GLY A 275 24.66 17.81 -4.87
N PHE A 276 24.29 17.74 -3.58
CA PHE A 276 24.92 18.55 -2.53
C PHE A 276 26.26 17.97 -2.08
N ASP A 277 27.35 18.72 -2.27
CA ASP A 277 28.70 18.34 -1.86
C ASP A 277 29.50 19.50 -1.22
N ALA A 278 30.80 19.30 -0.99
CA ALA A 278 31.66 20.28 -0.32
C ALA A 278 31.89 21.58 -1.11
N ALA A 279 31.77 21.56 -2.44
CA ALA A 279 31.88 22.75 -3.28
C ALA A 279 30.67 23.68 -3.12
N ASP A 280 29.54 23.15 -2.65
CA ASP A 280 28.31 23.89 -2.40
C ASP A 280 28.29 24.60 -1.03
N VAL A 281 29.34 24.45 -0.22
CA VAL A 281 29.47 25.12 1.08
C VAL A 281 30.35 26.36 0.93
N SER A 282 29.77 27.52 1.20
CA SER A 282 30.50 28.79 1.26
C SER A 282 30.93 29.08 2.71
N LEU A 283 32.24 29.12 2.94
CA LEU A 283 32.85 29.42 4.22
C LEU A 283 33.34 30.87 4.28
N ALA A 284 33.01 31.56 5.36
CA ALA A 284 33.42 32.93 5.65
C ALA A 284 33.83 33.08 7.13
N GLY A 285 34.18 34.30 7.54
CA GLY A 285 34.49 34.64 8.92
C GLY A 285 35.87 35.27 9.10
N THR A 286 36.41 35.20 10.30
CA THR A 286 37.67 35.86 10.70
C THR A 286 38.79 34.90 11.03
N VAL A 287 38.50 33.59 11.08
CA VAL A 287 39.51 32.57 11.34
C VAL A 287 40.55 32.55 10.22
N GLY A 288 41.84 32.44 10.57
CA GLY A 288 42.91 32.22 9.61
C GLY A 288 43.06 30.74 9.27
N GLY A 289 43.69 30.45 8.14
CA GLY A 289 43.99 29.09 7.68
C GLY A 289 43.37 28.76 6.32
N ALA A 290 43.74 27.59 5.77
CA ALA A 290 43.12 27.07 4.56
C ALA A 290 41.95 26.17 4.96
N LEU A 291 40.75 26.73 5.01
CA LEU A 291 39.56 26.00 5.46
C LEU A 291 39.17 24.92 4.47
N VAL A 292 38.84 23.74 4.98
CA VAL A 292 38.39 22.59 4.18
C VAL A 292 37.05 22.11 4.73
N ALA A 293 36.01 22.17 3.89
CA ALA A 293 34.72 21.58 4.18
C ALA A 293 34.69 20.12 3.70
N THR A 294 34.05 19.23 4.47
CA THR A 294 33.61 17.92 3.99
C THR A 294 32.14 17.72 4.27
N VAL A 295 31.44 17.06 3.35
CA VAL A 295 29.99 16.82 3.45
C VAL A 295 29.72 15.33 3.54
N SER A 296 28.87 14.94 4.47
CA SER A 296 28.38 13.58 4.64
C SER A 296 26.88 13.58 4.90
N GLY A 297 26.22 12.43 4.73
CA GLY A 297 24.77 12.30 4.83
C GLY A 297 24.12 12.06 3.46
N SER A 298 22.78 12.04 3.45
CA SER A 298 21.99 11.78 2.24
C SER A 298 20.53 12.19 2.43
N GLY A 299 19.78 12.24 1.33
CA GLY A 299 18.36 12.59 1.37
C GLY A 299 18.17 14.04 1.80
N ALA A 300 17.51 14.27 2.94
CA ALA A 300 17.20 15.61 3.45
C ALA A 300 18.17 16.08 4.56
N ALA A 301 19.09 15.23 5.02
CA ALA A 301 19.93 15.51 6.19
C ALA A 301 21.42 15.28 5.87
N TYR A 302 22.21 16.33 6.09
CA TYR A 302 23.66 16.31 5.86
C TYR A 302 24.39 16.88 7.07
N THR A 303 25.67 16.54 7.18
CA THR A 303 26.62 17.10 8.13
C THR A 303 27.80 17.66 7.37
N VAL A 304 28.09 18.93 7.61
CA VAL A 304 29.25 19.64 7.09
C VAL A 304 30.28 19.71 8.21
N THR A 305 31.49 19.25 7.98
CA THR A 305 32.61 19.47 8.91
C THR A 305 33.63 20.41 8.28
N VAL A 306 34.23 21.28 9.09
CA VAL A 306 35.21 22.29 8.68
C VAL A 306 36.49 22.12 9.50
N ASP A 307 37.59 21.90 8.80
CA ASP A 307 38.95 21.82 9.34
C ASP A 307 39.84 22.95 8.80
N GLY A 308 41.07 23.05 9.32
CA GLY A 308 42.10 23.93 8.76
C GLY A 308 42.23 25.29 9.43
N MET A 309 41.54 25.52 10.56
CA MET A 309 41.64 26.74 11.37
C MET A 309 43.03 26.85 12.04
N THR A 310 43.70 28.00 11.90
CA THR A 310 45.06 28.22 12.45
C THR A 310 45.16 29.39 13.44
N THR A 311 44.18 30.28 13.47
CA THR A 311 44.14 31.42 14.41
C THR A 311 42.77 31.50 15.06
N GLU A 312 42.65 32.17 16.21
CA GLU A 312 41.34 32.49 16.79
C GLU A 312 40.48 33.29 15.80
N GLY A 313 39.18 33.04 15.79
CA GLY A 313 38.21 33.73 14.94
C GLY A 313 36.92 32.95 14.76
N THR A 314 36.04 33.43 13.90
CA THR A 314 34.74 32.79 13.63
C THR A 314 34.80 32.05 12.30
N VAL A 315 34.18 30.87 12.23
CA VAL A 315 33.80 30.19 10.98
C VAL A 315 32.31 30.39 10.76
N ILE A 316 31.92 30.89 9.59
CA ILE A 316 30.53 31.04 9.17
C ILE A 316 30.30 30.16 7.95
N ALA A 317 29.32 29.26 8.01
CA ALA A 317 28.96 28.39 6.90
C ALA A 317 27.62 28.80 6.27
N THR A 318 27.57 28.89 4.95
CA THR A 318 26.33 29.18 4.20
C THR A 318 26.23 28.28 2.98
N ILE A 319 25.01 28.05 2.51
CA ILE A 319 24.73 27.29 1.29
C ILE A 319 24.04 28.25 0.30
N PRO A 320 24.62 28.52 -0.88
CA PRO A 320 24.00 29.36 -1.89
C PRO A 320 22.79 28.68 -2.54
N ALA A 321 21.97 29.45 -3.25
CA ALA A 321 20.87 28.88 -4.03
C ALA A 321 21.42 27.97 -5.15
N GLY A 322 20.72 26.87 -5.43
CA GLY A 322 21.12 25.90 -6.45
C GLY A 322 22.17 24.88 -6.03
N ALA A 323 22.55 24.85 -4.75
CA ALA A 323 23.47 23.88 -4.16
C ALA A 323 22.97 22.43 -4.18
N ALA A 324 21.66 22.21 -4.31
CA ALA A 324 21.09 20.87 -4.38
C ALA A 324 19.85 20.85 -5.27
N THR A 325 19.49 19.66 -5.74
CA THR A 325 18.35 19.45 -6.66
C THR A 325 17.34 18.46 -6.06
N SER A 326 16.05 18.82 -6.05
CA SER A 326 14.97 17.92 -5.60
C SER A 326 14.67 16.80 -6.59
N GLY A 327 13.82 15.84 -6.19
CA GLY A 327 13.34 14.79 -7.10
C GLY A 327 12.56 15.33 -8.31
N ALA A 328 11.98 16.52 -8.21
CA ALA A 328 11.33 17.22 -9.31
C ALA A 328 12.33 18.04 -10.17
N GLY A 329 13.63 18.03 -9.88
CA GLY A 329 14.61 18.79 -10.64
C GLY A 329 14.68 20.28 -10.27
N LEU A 330 14.08 20.69 -9.15
CA LEU A 330 14.14 22.08 -8.68
C LEU A 330 15.41 22.33 -7.87
N ALA A 331 16.11 23.41 -8.21
CA ALA A 331 17.25 23.94 -7.48
C ALA A 331 16.83 24.43 -6.07
N SER A 332 17.62 24.14 -5.05
CA SER A 332 17.37 24.59 -3.68
C SER A 332 17.42 26.10 -3.54
N THR A 333 16.69 26.63 -2.55
CA THR A 333 16.89 28.02 -2.13
C THR A 333 18.22 28.17 -1.40
N ALA A 334 18.67 29.41 -1.20
CA ALA A 334 19.80 29.67 -0.31
C ALA A 334 19.44 29.29 1.15
N SER A 335 20.45 28.94 1.95
CA SER A 335 20.25 28.55 3.35
C SER A 335 19.75 29.69 4.21
N THR A 336 18.81 29.37 5.11
CA THR A 336 18.55 30.15 6.31
C THR A 336 19.24 29.51 7.51
N SER A 337 19.28 30.22 8.63
CA SER A 337 19.96 29.76 9.84
C SER A 337 19.36 30.41 11.07
N THR A 338 19.33 29.68 12.18
CA THR A 338 19.25 30.26 13.52
C THR A 338 20.65 30.62 14.01
N ASP A 339 21.64 29.75 13.75
CA ASP A 339 23.04 30.00 14.10
C ASP A 339 24.01 29.20 13.23
N ASN A 340 24.67 29.88 12.28
CA ASN A 340 25.63 29.29 11.34
C ASN A 340 27.05 29.81 11.57
N ALA A 341 27.32 30.37 12.75
CA ALA A 341 28.63 30.86 13.15
C ALA A 341 29.16 30.03 14.31
N VAL A 342 30.46 29.74 14.31
CA VAL A 342 31.13 29.06 15.42
C VAL A 342 32.45 29.77 15.70
N THR A 343 32.69 30.13 16.96
CA THR A 343 33.96 30.74 17.37
C THR A 343 35.00 29.66 17.65
N TRP A 344 36.09 29.68 16.88
CA TRP A 344 37.28 28.87 17.12
C TRP A 344 38.25 29.62 18.03
N SER A 345 38.61 29.01 19.16
CA SER A 345 39.61 29.54 20.09
C SER A 345 40.58 28.41 20.49
N PRO A 346 41.81 28.36 19.94
CA PRO A 346 42.74 27.25 20.15
C PRO A 346 43.41 27.25 21.54
N VAL A 347 43.11 28.23 22.41
CA VAL A 347 43.59 28.30 23.79
C VAL A 347 42.54 27.75 24.75
N ALA A 348 42.92 26.77 25.58
CA ALA A 348 42.09 26.34 26.69
C ALA A 348 41.76 27.55 27.58
N SER A 349 40.48 27.75 27.88
CA SER A 349 40.05 28.70 28.91
C SER A 349 40.62 28.25 30.25
N GLU A 350 41.81 28.71 30.61
CA GLU A 350 42.24 28.70 31.99
C GLU A 350 41.36 29.68 32.74
N SER A 351 40.34 29.17 33.43
CA SER A 351 39.69 29.92 34.50
C SER A 351 40.79 30.33 35.47
N PRO A 352 41.04 31.63 35.73
CA PRO A 352 42.03 32.01 36.72
C PRO A 352 41.53 31.52 38.07
N SER A 353 42.08 30.40 38.55
CA SER A 353 41.98 30.03 39.95
C SER A 353 42.55 31.21 40.74
N ALA A 354 41.67 31.90 41.46
CA ALA A 354 42.08 32.96 42.36
C ALA A 354 43.21 32.40 43.25
N PRO A 355 44.31 33.15 43.45
CA PRO A 355 45.36 32.71 44.36
C PRO A 355 44.73 32.48 45.74
N PRO A 356 45.17 31.47 46.52
CA PRO A 356 44.60 31.22 47.84
C PRO A 356 44.71 32.50 48.66
N THR A 357 43.56 33.00 49.12
CA THR A 357 43.45 34.18 49.98
C THR A 357 44.34 33.93 51.19
N ALA A 358 45.39 34.74 51.34
CA ALA A 358 46.27 34.67 52.50
C ALA A 358 45.43 34.80 53.79
N GLU A 359 45.59 33.86 54.72
CA GLU A 359 45.00 33.96 56.05
C GLU A 359 45.46 35.26 56.75
N PRO A 360 44.59 35.94 57.53
CA PRO A 360 44.98 37.17 58.19
C PRO A 360 46.03 36.89 59.28
N SER A 361 47.27 37.36 59.08
CA SER A 361 48.29 37.38 60.13
C SER A 361 47.91 38.40 61.21
N LEU A 362 47.58 37.93 62.41
CA LEU A 362 47.42 38.77 63.60
C LEU A 362 48.80 39.27 64.08
N SER A 363 49.13 40.54 63.84
CA SER A 363 50.30 41.18 64.46
C SER A 363 49.94 41.71 65.85
N VAL A 364 50.49 41.11 66.91
CA VAL A 364 50.46 41.67 68.27
C VAL A 364 51.64 42.63 68.42
N SER A 365 51.36 43.92 68.57
CA SER A 365 52.38 44.92 68.93
C SER A 365 52.32 45.19 70.44
N ALA A 366 53.36 44.82 71.17
CA ALA A 366 53.54 45.20 72.57
C ALA A 366 54.39 46.47 72.62
N SER A 367 53.83 47.57 73.13
CA SER A 367 54.56 48.82 73.37
C SER A 367 55.18 48.78 74.79
N PRO A 368 56.51 48.83 74.94
CA PRO A 368 57.13 48.87 76.27
C PRO A 368 57.06 50.29 76.85
N GLY A 369 56.51 50.43 78.05
CA GLY A 369 56.59 51.66 78.83
C GLY A 369 58.03 51.96 79.28
N PRO A 370 58.37 53.24 79.56
CA PRO A 370 59.74 53.67 79.79
C PRO A 370 60.31 53.04 81.06
N GLY A 371 61.39 52.25 80.91
CA GLY A 371 62.10 51.58 82.00
C GLY A 371 62.26 50.06 81.88
N ALA A 372 61.70 49.42 80.85
CA ALA A 372 61.83 47.98 80.63
C ALA A 372 63.06 47.61 79.77
N MET A 373 63.89 46.68 80.26
CA MET A 373 65.02 46.09 79.51
C MET A 373 64.54 45.16 78.39
N PRO A 374 65.24 45.07 77.24
CA PRO A 374 64.81 44.22 76.13
C PRO A 374 64.98 42.73 76.47
N VAL A 375 63.89 41.97 76.42
CA VAL A 375 63.95 40.50 76.48
C VAL A 375 64.13 39.98 75.05
N THR A 376 65.32 39.50 74.73
CA THR A 376 65.61 38.85 73.45
C THR A 376 65.27 37.37 73.57
N GLY A 377 64.26 36.92 72.83
CA GLY A 377 63.94 35.51 72.65
C GLY A 377 62.62 35.07 73.30
N THR A 378 61.56 35.01 72.49
CA THR A 378 60.38 34.22 72.85
C THR A 378 59.77 33.60 71.60
N SER A 379 59.80 32.26 71.55
CA SER A 379 59.02 31.49 70.59
C SER A 379 57.55 31.56 71.01
N LEU A 380 56.70 32.24 70.23
CA LEU A 380 55.25 32.18 70.39
C LEU A 380 54.75 30.84 69.87
N ARG A 381 54.13 30.02 70.73
CA ARG A 381 53.34 28.86 70.29
C ARG A 381 51.86 29.14 70.54
N LEU A 382 51.09 29.26 69.46
CA LEU A 382 49.64 29.35 69.48
C LEU A 382 49.06 27.94 69.57
N ILE A 383 48.38 27.60 70.67
CA ILE A 383 47.61 26.36 70.78
C ILE A 383 46.14 26.73 70.69
N ILE A 384 45.49 26.36 69.59
CA ILE A 384 44.05 26.57 69.40
C ILE A 384 43.32 25.33 69.89
N GLY A 385 42.68 25.42 71.06
CA GLY A 385 41.79 24.39 71.58
C GLY A 385 40.79 25.00 72.56
N GLY A 386 39.49 24.95 72.23
CA GLY A 386 38.40 25.19 73.19
C GLY A 386 38.32 26.61 73.79
N GLY A 387 38.16 27.65 72.97
CA GLY A 387 37.48 28.89 73.38
C GLY A 387 38.18 29.83 74.37
N VAL A 388 39.40 29.56 74.83
CA VAL A 388 40.17 30.44 75.74
C VAL A 388 41.60 30.61 75.22
N VAL A 389 42.05 31.85 75.05
CA VAL A 389 43.44 32.18 74.70
C VAL A 389 44.23 32.29 76.00
N LEU A 390 45.15 31.37 76.25
CA LEU A 390 46.03 31.38 77.42
C LEU A 390 47.44 31.83 76.99
N LEU A 391 47.90 32.97 77.52
CA LEU A 391 49.26 33.46 77.31
C LEU A 391 50.12 32.97 78.48
N LEU A 392 51.01 31.99 78.24
CA LEU A 392 51.99 31.53 79.23
C LEU A 392 53.33 32.22 78.95
N VAL A 393 53.67 33.20 79.78
CA VAL A 393 55.02 33.78 79.85
C VAL A 393 55.67 33.23 81.13
N GLY A 394 56.88 32.70 81.01
CA GLY A 394 57.64 32.15 82.13
C GLY A 394 57.75 33.15 83.28
N VAL A 395 57.30 32.72 84.46
CA VAL A 395 57.39 33.37 85.78
C VAL A 395 56.70 34.75 85.87
N GLY A 396 55.40 34.70 86.17
CA GLY A 396 54.72 35.65 87.06
C GLY A 396 54.16 36.94 86.47
N LEU A 397 52.95 36.89 85.89
CA LEU A 397 51.81 37.80 86.14
C LEU A 397 50.64 37.39 85.20
N ILE A 398 49.43 37.12 85.73
CA ILE A 398 48.26 36.73 84.92
C ILE A 398 47.43 37.98 84.61
N TYR A 399 47.31 38.35 83.33
CA TYR A 399 46.32 39.34 82.87
C TYR A 399 45.07 38.62 82.33
N THR A 400 43.90 38.95 82.86
CA THR A 400 42.60 38.55 82.29
C THR A 400 42.05 39.69 81.43
N MET A 401 41.86 39.47 80.12
CA MET A 401 41.22 40.46 79.23
C MET A 401 39.76 40.13 78.95
N ARG A 402 38.90 41.15 79.07
CA ARG A 402 37.44 41.11 78.86
C ARG A 402 37.11 41.45 77.41
N ARG A 403 36.34 40.60 76.71
CA ARG A 403 35.89 40.83 75.31
C ARG A 403 35.16 42.17 75.17
N ARG A 404 35.54 43.01 74.19
CA ARG A 404 34.62 43.97 73.55
C ARG A 404 34.24 43.42 72.17
N ARG A 405 32.94 43.12 71.99
CA ARG A 405 32.33 42.90 70.66
C ARG A 405 32.44 44.20 69.86
N LEU A 406 32.92 44.12 68.62
CA LEU A 406 32.57 45.11 67.59
C LEU A 406 31.49 44.51 66.69
N LEU A 407 30.52 45.35 66.35
CA LEU A 407 29.29 45.12 65.60
C LEU A 407 29.42 45.88 64.25
N GLY A 408 28.90 45.31 63.17
CA GLY A 408 28.72 45.96 61.85
C GLY A 408 29.99 46.01 61.00
N ILE A 409 29.99 45.74 59.69
CA ILE A 409 28.94 45.80 58.66
C ILE A 409 29.04 44.54 57.78
#